data_AF-A0A7G9P2L0-F1
#
_entry.id   AF-A0A7G9P2L0-F1
#
_cell.length_a   1.000
_cell.length_b   1.000
_cell.length_c   1.000
_cell.angle_alpha   90.00
_cell.angle_beta   90.00
_cell.angle_gamma   90.00
#
_symmetry.space_group_name_H-M   'P 1'
#
loop_
_entity.id
_entity.type
_entity.pdbx_description
1 polymer ?
#
loop_
_entity_poly.entity_id
_entity_poly.type
_entity_poly.pdbx_seq_one_letter_code
_entity_poly.pdbx_strand_id
1 'polypeptide(L)' 'MAVHYARRLSNRKRARRYGFRARMKTRNGRKMINAKRRVGRQRLSAS' A
#
# COMPACT_ATOMS: atom_id res chain seq x y z
N MET A 1 10.50 20.89 -22.78
CA MET A 1 10.80 19.71 -21.94
C MET A 1 10.41 20.02 -20.51
N ALA A 2 9.27 19.49 -20.03
CA ALA A 2 8.86 19.71 -18.65
C ALA A 2 9.77 18.89 -17.73
N VAL A 3 10.69 19.55 -17.02
CA VAL A 3 11.49 18.92 -15.97
C VAL A 3 10.56 18.52 -14.83
N HIS A 4 10.15 17.25 -14.81
CA HIS A 4 9.28 16.73 -13.77
C HIS A 4 10.07 16.69 -12.45
N TYR A 5 9.75 17.59 -11.52
CA TYR A 5 10.41 17.64 -10.21
C TYR A 5 10.20 16.32 -9.45
N ALA A 6 11.18 15.94 -8.63
CA ALA A 6 11.05 14.80 -7.73
C ALA A 6 9.83 15.00 -6.81
N ARG A 7 8.80 14.18 -6.99
CA ARG A 7 7.56 14.30 -6.22
C ARG A 7 7.86 13.95 -4.76
N ARG A 8 7.72 14.93 -3.85
CA ARG A 8 7.93 14.73 -2.42
C ARG A 8 6.99 13.65 -1.87
N LEU A 9 7.55 12.52 -1.45
CA LEU A 9 6.82 11.41 -0.87
C LEU A 9 6.68 11.62 0.64
N SER A 10 5.44 11.60 1.15
CA SER A 10 5.17 11.64 2.58
C SER A 10 4.82 10.25 3.09
N ASN A 11 5.63 9.74 4.02
CA ASN A 11 5.39 8.42 4.64
C ASN A 11 4.02 8.35 5.32
N ARG A 12 3.58 9.45 5.95
CA ARG A 12 2.24 9.58 6.53
C ARG A 12 1.13 9.42 5.48
N LYS A 13 1.27 10.08 4.32
CA LYS A 13 0.30 9.95 3.21
C LYS A 13 0.30 8.53 2.64
N ARG A 14 1.49 7.92 2.50
CA ARG A 14 1.65 6.54 2.02
C ARG A 14 1.01 5.52 2.95
N ALA A 15 1.25 5.60 4.25
CA ALA A 15 0.68 4.69 5.24
C ALA A 15 -0.86 4.79 5.31
N ARG A 16 -1.42 6.01 5.25
CA ARG A 16 -2.88 6.20 5.24
C ARG A 16 -3.56 5.61 4.02
N ARG A 17 -2.93 5.70 2.84
CA ARG A 17 -3.50 5.20 1.58
C ARG A 17 -3.26 3.71 1.36
N TYR A 18 -2.06 3.22 1.69
CA TYR A 18 -1.58 1.90 1.27
C TYR A 18 -1.17 0.98 2.42
N GLY A 19 -1.21 1.45 3.67
CA GLY A 19 -0.88 0.67 4.86
C GLY A 19 -1.93 -0.38 5.21
N PHE A 20 -1.62 -1.21 6.21
CA PHE A 20 -2.43 -2.37 6.56
C PHE A 20 -3.88 -2.00 6.94
N ARG A 21 -4.06 -0.99 7.78
CA ARG A 21 -5.40 -0.53 8.23
C ARG A 21 -6.29 -0.13 7.04
N ALA A 22 -5.73 0.55 6.05
CA ALA A 22 -6.46 0.95 4.84
C ALA A 22 -6.92 -0.27 4.03
N ARG A 23 -6.10 -1.32 3.96
CA ARG A 23 -6.47 -2.59 3.31
C ARG A 23 -7.56 -3.33 4.09
N MET A 24 -7.49 -3.34 5.41
CA MET A 24 -8.47 -4.05 6.24
C MET A 24 -9.85 -3.40 6.25
N LYS A 25 -9.95 -2.10 5.95
CA LYS A 25 -11.24 -1.35 5.89
C LYS A 25 -12.20 -1.90 4.83
N THR A 26 -11.70 -2.40 3.69
CA THR A 26 -12.53 -2.80 2.54
C THR A 26 -12.49 -4.31 2.30
N ARG A 27 -13.58 -4.86 1.73
CA ARG A 27 -13.61 -6.28 1.35
C ARG A 27 -12.51 -6.65 0.36
N ASN A 28 -12.28 -5.80 -0.65
CA ASN A 28 -11.26 -6.03 -1.68
C ASN A 28 -9.84 -5.91 -1.12
N GLY A 29 -9.60 -5.00 -0.18
CA GLY A 29 -8.31 -4.88 0.49
C GLY A 29 -7.97 -6.13 1.31
N ARG A 30 -8.95 -6.72 2.03
CA ARG A 30 -8.78 -8.00 2.73
C ARG A 30 -8.45 -9.15 1.76
N LYS A 31 -9.16 -9.24 0.63
CA LYS A 31 -8.88 -10.23 -0.42
C LYS A 31 -7.44 -10.12 -0.93
N MET A 32 -6.95 -8.91 -1.17
CA MET A 32 -5.58 -8.68 -1.64
C MET A 32 -4.52 -9.14 -0.63
N ILE A 33 -4.72 -8.89 0.66
CA ILE A 33 -3.81 -9.36 1.71
C ILE A 33 -3.80 -10.90 1.76
N ASN A 34 -4.97 -11.53 1.67
CA ASN A 34 -5.06 -12.99 1.65
C ASN A 34 -4.36 -13.61 0.43
N ALA A 35 -4.49 -12.99 -0.75
CA ALA A 35 -3.77 -13.43 -1.95
C ALA A 35 -2.24 -13.33 -1.76
N LYS A 36 -1.75 -12.23 -1.19
CA LYS A 36 -0.32 -12.07 -0.89
C LYS A 36 0.20 -13.08 0.13
N ARG A 37 -0.60 -13.42 1.15
CA ARG A 37 -0.29 -14.47 2.13
C ARG A 37 -0.21 -15.84 1.48
N ARG A 38 -1.16 -16.18 0.60
CA ARG A 38 -1.15 -17.45 -0.14
C ARG A 38 0.13 -17.64 -0.96
N VAL A 39 0.61 -16.56 -1.58
CA VAL A 39 1.85 -16.55 -2.37
C VAL A 39 3.11 -16.55 -1.48
N GLY A 40 2.99 -16.33 -0.16
CA GLY A 40 4.15 -16.27 0.75
C GLY A 40 4.91 -14.95 0.71
N ARG A 41 4.27 -13.84 0.32
CA ARG A 41 4.93 -12.52 0.31
C ARG A 41 5.25 -12.08 1.74
N GLN A 42 6.54 -11.82 2.03
CA GLN A 42 6.96 -11.27 3.32
C GLN A 42 6.33 -9.90 3.63
N ARG A 43 6.20 -9.03 2.62
CA ARG A 43 5.56 -7.71 2.76
C ARG A 43 4.14 -7.70 2.22
N LEU A 44 3.17 -7.61 3.13
CA LEU A 44 1.74 -7.63 2.78
C LEU A 44 1.20 -6.22 2.47
N SER A 45 1.70 -5.18 3.13
CA SER A 45 1.25 -3.79 2.97
C SER A 45 2.41 -2.79 2.99
N ALA A 46 2.14 -1.50 2.76
CA ALA A 46 3.15 -0.46 2.64
C ALA A 46 3.62 0.17 3.97
N SER A 47 3.03 -0.27 5.08
CA SER A 47 3.40 0.08 6.46
C SER A 47 4.10 -1.10 7.11
#